data_AF-A0A099S4X0-F1
#
_entry.id   AF-A0A099S4X0-F1
#
_cell.length_a   1.000
_cell.length_b   1.000
_cell.length_c   1.000
_cell.angle_alpha   90.00
_cell.angle_beta   90.00
_cell.angle_gamma   90.00
#
_symmetry.space_group_name_H-M   'P 1'
#
loop_
_entity.id
_entity.type
_entity.pdbx_description
1 polymer ?
#
loop_
_entity_poly.entity_id
_entity_poly.type
_entity_poly.pdbx_seq_one_letter_code
_entity_poly.pdbx_strand_id
1 'polypeptide(L)'
;MLIDSKQVEEYTEFSIVKARCASGKIKHDILKAQMEIFAVCGHKFEKYNTIPEEVQQVCIELAEYYALIAGDESTVKGYVSERIGDYSYQLNADGTIKKPVYLNMLKDYILTNQSSTSNKVRFRMRAI
;
A
#
# COMPACT_ATOMS: atom_id res chain seq x y z
N MET A 1 11.11 -8.58 5.33
CA MET A 1 10.05 -8.22 4.37
C MET A 1 8.76 -8.84 4.86
N LEU A 2 7.62 -8.19 4.67
CA LEU A 2 6.31 -8.67 5.12
C LEU A 2 5.80 -9.86 4.28
N ILE A 3 6.17 -9.90 3.00
CA ILE A 3 5.75 -10.91 2.02
C ILE A 3 6.89 -11.22 1.05
N ASP A 4 6.82 -12.38 0.39
CA ASP A 4 7.71 -12.80 -0.69
C ASP A 4 7.14 -12.50 -2.08
N SER A 5 8.00 -12.37 -3.09
CA SER A 5 7.55 -12.09 -4.47
C SER A 5 6.66 -13.19 -5.05
N LYS A 6 6.85 -14.43 -4.62
CA LYS A 6 6.01 -15.57 -5.05
C LYS A 6 4.57 -15.43 -4.59
N GLN A 7 4.35 -14.89 -3.39
CA GLN A 7 3.00 -14.69 -2.87
C GLN A 7 2.21 -13.69 -3.73
N VAL A 8 2.89 -12.67 -4.26
CA VAL A 8 2.26 -11.72 -5.20
C VAL A 8 1.99 -12.37 -6.56
N GLU A 9 2.92 -13.20 -7.04
CA GLU A 9 2.78 -13.91 -8.32
C GLU A 9 1.65 -14.96 -8.31
N GLU A 10 1.49 -15.68 -7.19
CA GLU A 10 0.41 -16.66 -6.99
C GLU A 10 -0.96 -16.00 -6.86
N TYR A 11 -1.02 -14.82 -6.22
CA TYR A 11 -2.26 -14.08 -6.04
C TYR A 11 -2.72 -13.35 -7.33
N THR A 12 -1.80 -12.74 -8.05
CA THR A 12 -2.14 -11.86 -9.17
C THR A 12 -2.60 -12.63 -10.41
N GLU A 13 -3.66 -12.17 -11.06
CA GLU A 13 -4.08 -12.65 -12.38
C GLU A 13 -3.52 -11.79 -13.52
N PHE A 14 -2.97 -10.61 -13.20
CA PHE A 14 -2.51 -9.67 -14.21
C PHE A 14 -1.17 -10.08 -14.84
N SER A 15 -1.16 -10.21 -16.17
CA SER A 15 0.05 -10.53 -16.93
C SER A 15 1.18 -9.51 -16.75
N ILE A 16 0.84 -8.23 -16.59
CA ILE A 16 1.79 -7.13 -16.37
C ILE A 16 2.54 -7.32 -15.03
N VAL A 17 1.81 -7.71 -13.99
CA VAL A 17 2.38 -7.94 -12.65
C VAL A 17 3.26 -9.19 -12.67
N LYS A 18 2.82 -10.27 -13.33
CA LYS A 18 3.63 -11.49 -13.53
C LYS A 18 4.94 -11.20 -14.29
N ALA A 19 4.88 -10.39 -15.34
CA ALA A 19 6.08 -9.96 -16.07
C ALA A 19 7.04 -9.15 -15.17
N ARG A 20 6.51 -8.30 -14.28
CA ARG A 20 7.33 -7.59 -13.29
C ARG A 20 7.92 -8.52 -12.24
N CYS A 21 7.19 -9.55 -11.79
CA CYS A 21 7.70 -10.59 -10.90
C CYS A 21 8.91 -11.29 -11.52
N ALA A 22 8.78 -11.76 -12.76
CA ALA A 22 9.87 -12.39 -13.50
C ALA A 22 11.09 -11.47 -13.68
N SER A 23 10.87 -10.16 -13.86
CA SER A 23 11.96 -9.17 -13.98
C SER A 23 12.63 -8.79 -12.65
N GLY A 24 12.11 -9.24 -11.50
CA GLY A 24 12.59 -8.89 -10.16
C GLY A 24 12.24 -7.47 -9.70
N LYS A 25 11.63 -6.64 -10.55
CA LYS A 25 11.21 -5.26 -10.22
C LYS A 25 10.13 -5.22 -9.13
N ILE A 26 9.36 -6.30 -8.98
CA ILE A 26 8.31 -6.42 -7.96
C ILE A 26 8.83 -6.18 -6.53
N LYS A 27 10.12 -6.45 -6.27
CA LYS A 27 10.74 -6.20 -4.95
C LYS A 27 10.67 -4.74 -4.53
N HIS A 28 10.78 -3.81 -5.50
CA HIS A 28 10.64 -2.39 -5.23
C HIS A 28 9.19 -1.99 -4.94
N ASP A 29 8.24 -2.62 -5.61
CA ASP A 29 6.81 -2.37 -5.41
C ASP A 29 6.36 -2.89 -4.04
N ILE A 30 6.84 -4.08 -3.66
CA ILE A 30 6.65 -4.65 -2.31
C ILE A 30 7.25 -3.74 -1.23
N LEU A 31 8.44 -3.16 -1.48
CA LEU A 31 9.06 -2.23 -0.53
C LEU A 31 8.23 -0.95 -0.35
N LYS A 32 7.67 -0.40 -1.43
CA LYS A 32 6.75 0.75 -1.35
C LYS A 32 5.50 0.42 -0.54
N ALA A 33 4.88 -0.74 -0.80
CA ALA A 33 3.74 -1.23 -0.03
C ALA A 33 4.06 -1.33 1.47
N GLN A 34 5.22 -1.90 1.83
CA GLN A 34 5.67 -2.00 3.22
C GLN A 34 5.85 -0.64 3.88
N MET A 35 6.53 0.30 3.21
CA MET A 35 6.73 1.64 3.75
C MET A 35 5.41 2.33 4.05
N GLU A 36 4.41 2.14 3.20
CA GLU A 36 3.10 2.72 3.41
C GLU A 36 2.35 2.08 4.56
N ILE A 37 2.35 0.75 4.65
CA ILE A 37 1.75 0.04 5.79
C ILE A 37 2.41 0.49 7.10
N PHE A 38 3.74 0.64 7.12
CA PHE A 38 4.44 1.15 8.30
C PHE A 38 4.08 2.60 8.63
N ALA A 39 3.84 3.44 7.62
CA ALA A 39 3.40 4.82 7.82
C ALA A 39 1.98 4.87 8.41
N VAL A 40 1.08 3.98 7.96
CA VAL A 40 -0.30 3.88 8.47
C VAL A 40 -0.32 3.30 9.89
N CYS A 41 0.40 2.21 10.13
CA CYS A 41 0.39 1.52 11.41
C CYS A 41 1.31 2.16 12.47
N GLY A 42 2.26 2.99 12.05
CA GLY A 42 3.21 3.68 12.93
C GLY A 42 4.33 2.79 13.49
N HIS A 43 4.47 1.55 13.01
CA HIS A 43 5.50 0.62 13.47
C HIS A 43 5.83 -0.46 12.42
N LYS A 44 6.96 -1.15 12.61
CA LYS A 44 7.53 -2.12 11.64
C LYS A 44 7.17 -3.59 11.94
N PHE A 45 6.15 -3.83 12.76
CA PHE A 45 5.73 -5.16 13.21
C PHE A 45 6.84 -6.04 13.84
N GLU A 46 8.00 -5.49 14.19
CA GLU A 46 9.17 -6.22 14.74
C GLU A 46 8.87 -6.92 16.07
N LYS A 47 7.85 -6.47 16.81
CA LYS A 47 7.43 -7.03 18.10
C LYS A 47 6.44 -8.19 17.97
N TYR A 48 5.98 -8.50 16.76
CA TYR A 48 5.06 -9.60 16.50
C TYR A 48 5.87 -10.86 16.16
N ASN A 49 5.63 -11.96 16.87
CA ASN A 49 6.27 -13.25 16.57
C ASN A 49 5.86 -13.79 15.19
N THR A 50 4.64 -13.49 14.76
CA THR A 50 4.09 -13.84 13.46
C THR A 50 3.40 -12.62 12.87
N ILE A 51 3.67 -12.33 11.60
CA ILE A 51 3.02 -11.24 10.88
C ILE A 51 1.55 -11.64 10.67
N PRO A 52 0.57 -10.81 11.10
CA PRO A 52 -0.84 -11.11 10.92
C PRO A 52 -1.19 -11.32 9.44
N GLU A 53 -2.07 -12.28 9.17
CA GLU A 53 -2.51 -12.62 7.81
C GLU A 53 -3.16 -11.42 7.10
N GLU A 54 -3.92 -10.62 7.84
CA GLU A 54 -4.53 -9.38 7.32
C GLU A 54 -3.48 -8.40 6.79
N VAL A 55 -2.35 -8.26 7.49
CA VAL A 55 -1.25 -7.37 7.09
C VAL A 55 -0.53 -7.92 5.85
N GLN A 56 -0.39 -9.24 5.75
CA GLN A 56 0.19 -9.89 4.57
C GLN A 56 -0.69 -9.68 3.34
N GLN A 57 -2.00 -9.90 3.48
CA GLN A 57 -2.96 -9.71 2.39
C GLN A 57 -2.97 -8.27 1.88
N VAL A 58 -3.03 -7.29 2.79
CA VAL A 58 -2.95 -5.86 2.44
C VAL A 58 -1.64 -5.54 1.71
N CYS A 59 -0.53 -6.14 2.13
CA CYS A 59 0.76 -5.93 1.49
C CYS A 59 0.79 -6.50 0.06
N ILE A 60 0.14 -7.63 -0.19
CA ILE A 60 0.06 -8.26 -1.52
C ILE A 60 -0.71 -7.36 -2.48
N GLU A 61 -1.89 -6.93 -2.07
CA GLU A 61 -2.75 -6.11 -2.92
C GLU A 61 -2.17 -4.70 -3.17
N LEU A 62 -1.50 -4.10 -2.17
CA LEU A 62 -0.76 -2.85 -2.38
C LEU A 62 0.42 -3.02 -3.35
N ALA A 63 1.15 -4.13 -3.24
CA ALA A 63 2.27 -4.41 -4.14
C ALA A 63 1.77 -4.59 -5.59
N GLU A 64 0.64 -5.27 -5.77
CA GLU A 64 -0.03 -5.42 -7.06
C GLU A 64 -0.47 -4.06 -7.63
N TYR A 65 -1.09 -3.21 -6.81
CA TYR A 65 -1.47 -1.84 -7.20
C TYR A 65 -0.28 -1.02 -7.71
N TYR A 66 0.83 -1.01 -6.97
CA TYR A 66 2.04 -0.30 -7.41
C TYR A 66 2.67 -0.90 -8.66
N ALA A 67 2.62 -2.22 -8.79
CA ALA A 67 3.11 -2.93 -9.98
C ALA A 67 2.29 -2.57 -11.22
N LEU A 68 0.96 -2.46 -11.08
CA LEU A 68 0.06 -2.05 -12.16
C LEU A 68 0.32 -0.60 -12.60
N ILE A 69 0.40 0.34 -11.66
CA ILE A 69 0.69 1.75 -11.97
C ILE A 69 2.06 1.90 -12.64
N ALA A 70 3.07 1.20 -12.12
CA ALA A 70 4.41 1.27 -12.68
C ALA A 70 4.54 0.50 -14.01
N GLY A 71 3.57 -0.35 -14.35
CA GLY A 71 3.50 -1.07 -15.62
C GLY A 71 2.72 -0.32 -16.71
N ASP A 72 1.82 0.57 -16.33
CA ASP A 72 1.06 1.38 -17.27
C ASP A 72 1.81 2.69 -17.62
N GLU A 73 2.57 2.64 -18.72
CA GLU A 73 3.32 3.78 -19.24
C GLU A 73 2.42 4.94 -19.69
N SER A 74 1.17 4.62 -20.08
CA SER A 74 0.15 5.57 -20.55
C SER A 74 -0.24 6.55 -19.44
N THR A 75 -0.30 6.06 -18.20
CA THR A 75 -0.60 6.86 -17.00
C THR A 75 0.53 7.84 -16.65
N VAL A 76 1.79 7.47 -16.88
CA VAL A 76 2.96 8.32 -16.57
C VAL A 76 3.22 9.36 -17.66
N LYS A 77 2.99 9.00 -18.93
CA LYS A 77 3.38 9.84 -20.06
C LYS A 77 2.33 10.87 -20.46
N GLY A 78 1.10 10.78 -19.92
CA GLY A 78 0.04 11.74 -20.24
C GLY A 78 -0.17 11.93 -21.75
N TYR A 79 0.10 10.88 -22.56
CA TYR A 79 -0.02 10.96 -24.01
C TYR A 79 -1.49 11.07 -24.39
N VAL A 80 -2.02 12.29 -24.36
CA VAL A 80 -3.13 12.70 -25.18
C VAL A 80 -2.55 12.75 -26.59
N SER A 81 -2.90 11.78 -27.45
CA SER A 81 -2.50 11.84 -28.85
C SER A 81 -3.23 13.00 -29.52
N GLU A 82 -2.65 14.19 -29.49
CA GLU A 82 -3.02 15.25 -30.42
C GLU A 82 -2.46 14.90 -31.80
N ARG A 83 -3.30 14.30 -32.66
CA ARG A 83 -3.07 14.31 -34.11
C ARG A 83 -4.35 14.78 -34.83
N ILE A 84 -4.34 16.08 -35.14
CA ILE A 84 -4.74 16.74 -36.38
C ILE A 84 -5.64 15.91 -37.31
N GLY A 85 -6.91 16.29 -37.40
CA GLY A 85 -7.85 15.91 -38.47
C GLY A 85 -9.19 15.39 -37.94
N ASP A 86 -10.24 16.21 -38.01
CA ASP A 86 -11.72 16.09 -37.85
C ASP A 86 -12.40 14.88 -37.15
N TYR A 87 -11.68 13.94 -36.56
CA TYR A 87 -12.22 12.78 -35.85
C TYR A 87 -11.59 12.71 -34.46
N SER A 88 -12.29 13.34 -33.51
CA SER A 88 -12.06 13.19 -32.08
C SER A 88 -12.57 11.81 -31.62
N TYR A 89 -11.66 10.89 -31.30
CA TYR A 89 -12.02 9.65 -30.60
C TYR A 89 -11.70 9.77 -29.10
N GLN A 90 -12.81 9.93 -28.36
CA GLN A 90 -13.12 9.57 -26.97
C GLN A 90 -12.04 9.72 -25.88
N LEU A 91 -12.37 10.62 -24.96
CA LEU A 91 -11.88 10.76 -23.59
C LEU A 91 -11.93 9.42 -22.84
N ASN A 92 -10.80 8.74 -22.67
CA ASN A 92 -10.65 7.73 -21.62
C ASN A 92 -10.23 8.43 -20.32
N ALA A 93 -11.16 9.21 -19.73
CA ALA A 93 -10.93 9.91 -18.48
C ALA A 93 -11.34 9.12 -17.22
N ASP A 94 -11.88 7.90 -17.34
CA ASP A 94 -12.53 7.21 -16.20
C ASP A 94 -11.86 5.89 -15.75
N GLY A 95 -10.66 5.58 -16.24
CA GLY A 95 -9.95 4.34 -15.94
C GLY A 95 -8.90 4.41 -14.84
N THR A 96 -8.86 5.48 -14.02
CA THR A 96 -7.80 5.65 -13.02
C THR A 96 -7.77 4.47 -12.05
N ILE A 97 -6.68 3.70 -12.03
CA ILE A 97 -6.48 2.62 -11.06
C ILE A 97 -6.56 3.24 -9.67
N LYS A 98 -7.69 3.03 -8.99
CA LYS A 98 -7.92 3.59 -7.67
C LYS A 98 -7.11 2.82 -6.66
N LYS A 99 -6.48 3.56 -5.76
CA LYS A 99 -5.79 2.95 -4.64
C LYS A 99 -6.81 2.22 -3.76
N PRO A 100 -6.62 0.92 -3.52
CA PRO A 100 -7.50 0.17 -2.64
C PRO A 100 -7.42 0.67 -1.18
N VAL A 101 -8.55 0.60 -0.48
CA VAL A 101 -8.73 1.20 0.87
C VAL A 101 -8.62 0.13 1.94
N TYR A 102 -7.53 0.17 2.72
CA TYR A 102 -7.17 -0.87 3.70
C TYR A 102 -7.32 -0.48 5.16
N LEU A 103 -7.82 0.73 5.42
CA LEU A 103 -7.94 1.26 6.78
C LEU A 103 -8.72 0.31 7.68
N ASN A 104 -9.73 -0.39 7.15
CA ASN A 104 -10.53 -1.34 7.92
C ASN A 104 -9.77 -2.61 8.33
N MET A 105 -8.81 -3.06 7.52
CA MET A 105 -7.99 -4.25 7.81
C MET A 105 -6.80 -3.90 8.70
N LEU A 106 -6.28 -2.68 8.58
CA LEU A 106 -5.15 -2.22 9.39
C LEU A 106 -5.56 -1.58 10.73
N LYS A 107 -6.85 -1.26 10.93
CA LYS A 107 -7.36 -0.48 12.07
C LYS A 107 -6.87 -0.96 13.44
N ASP A 108 -6.81 -2.28 13.63
CA ASP A 108 -6.48 -2.90 14.92
C ASP A 108 -4.95 -2.89 15.19
N TYR A 109 -4.17 -2.62 14.15
CA TYR A 109 -2.71 -2.50 14.18
C TYR A 109 -2.24 -1.05 14.15
N ILE A 110 -3.13 -0.07 13.95
CA ILE A 110 -2.75 1.33 14.02
C ILE A 110 -2.42 1.64 15.48
N LEU A 111 -1.17 2.06 15.73
CA LEU A 111 -0.82 2.71 16.98
C LEU A 111 -1.60 4.02 17.05
N THR A 112 -2.81 3.94 17.58
CA THR A 112 -3.47 5.11 18.14
C THR A 112 -2.51 5.59 19.21
N ASN A 113 -2.03 6.82 19.10
CA ASN A 113 -1.38 7.52 20.20
C ASN A 113 -2.43 7.67 21.30
N GLN A 114 -2.68 6.58 22.02
CA GLN A 114 -3.37 6.55 23.27
C GLN A 114 -2.43 7.24 24.26
N SER A 115 -2.52 8.57 24.28
CA SER A 115 -2.23 9.39 25.44
C SER A 115 -3.13 9.06 26.63
N SER A 116 -3.83 7.92 26.65
CA SER A 116 -4.27 7.24 27.87
C SER A 116 -3.13 6.44 28.49
N THR A 117 -1.95 7.07 28.63
CA THR A 117 -1.21 6.81 29.86
C THR A 117 -2.13 7.33 30.96
N SER A 118 -2.83 6.41 31.63
CA SER A 118 -3.38 6.66 32.95
C SER A 118 -2.23 6.89 33.92
N ASN A 119 -1.48 7.98 33.70
CA ASN A 119 -0.58 8.52 34.69
C ASN A 119 -1.51 8.96 35.81
N LYS A 120 -1.71 8.06 36.78
CA LYS A 120 -2.26 8.41 38.09
C LYS A 120 -1.33 9.46 38.68
N VAL A 121 -1.57 10.72 38.34
CA VAL A 121 -0.94 11.88 38.97
C VAL A 121 -1.42 11.86 40.41
N ARG A 122 -0.65 11.23 41.30
CA ARG A 122 -0.85 11.30 42.74
C ARG A 122 -0.42 12.68 43.19
N PHE A 123 -1.37 13.62 43.21
CA PHE A 123 -1.20 14.88 43.93
C PHE A 123 -0.99 14.57 45.42
N ARG A 124 0.25 14.73 45.90
CA ARG A 124 0.53 14.78 47.33
C ARG A 124 0.32 16.22 47.79
N MET A 125 -0.81 16.47 48.43
CA MET A 125 -1.06 17.74 49.13
C MET A 125 -0.01 17.86 50.26
N ARG A 126 0.81 18.91 50.23
CA ARG A 126 1.61 19.30 51.41
C ARG A 126 0.68 20.08 52.33
N ALA A 127 0.52 19.59 53.56
CA ALA A 127 -0.10 20.36 54.63
C ALA A 127 0.88 21.47 55.05
N ILE A 128 0.35 22.69 55.23
CA ILE A 128 1.01 23.86 55.84
C ILE A 128 0.56 23.93 57.30
#